data_AF-A0A453NQN6-F1
#
_entry.id   AF-A0A453NQN6-F1
#
_cell.length_a   1.000
_cell.length_b   1.000
_cell.length_c   1.000
_cell.angle_alpha   90.00
_cell.angle_beta   90.00
_cell.angle_gamma   90.00
#
_symmetry.space_group_name_H-M   'P 1'
#
loop_
_entity.id
_entity.type
_entity.pdbx_description
1 polymer ?
#
loop_
_entity_poly.entity_id
_entity_poly.type
_entity_poly.pdbx_seq_one_letter_code
_entity_poly.pdbx_strand_id
1 'polypeptide(L)'
;KWGVLIPSRMVDEHSPLPGWMVESLKAVKYIDSDHFAVPRGRRAVELLAGRESAIAQVIRTVPGRQYALSFSVGNASNTCRGSLMVEAYAGRESTKVPYESAGQGGAAKRAVLPFRATSSRTRVVFFSSFYNTRTDDMSSLCGPVIDDVAVVSVRARPPKRA
;
A
#
# COMPACT_ATOMS: atom_id res chain seq x y z
N LYS A 1 23.36 2.30 -5.11
CA LYS A 1 22.17 2.03 -5.97
C LYS A 1 20.99 1.96 -5.01
N TRP A 2 20.02 2.87 -5.10
CA TRP A 2 19.03 3.07 -4.05
C TRP A 2 17.63 2.70 -4.51
N GLY A 3 16.93 1.84 -3.74
CA GLY A 3 15.66 1.24 -4.13
C GLY A 3 15.72 0.32 -5.35
N VAL A 4 14.76 -0.60 -5.46
CA VAL A 4 14.69 -1.59 -6.55
C VAL A 4 13.32 -1.52 -7.23
N LEU A 5 13.30 -1.37 -8.55
CA LEU A 5 12.07 -1.49 -9.33
C LEU A 5 11.68 -2.96 -9.46
N ILE A 6 10.43 -3.25 -9.13
CA ILE A 6 9.87 -4.59 -9.17
C ILE A 6 8.78 -4.61 -10.26
N PRO A 7 9.03 -5.25 -11.41
CA PRO A 7 8.07 -5.33 -12.49
C PRO A 7 6.90 -6.26 -12.12
N SER A 8 5.80 -6.15 -12.86
CA SER A 8 4.60 -6.96 -12.64
C SER A 8 4.64 -8.37 -13.24
N ARG A 9 5.66 -8.69 -14.04
CA ARG A 9 5.79 -10.00 -14.70
C ARG A 9 6.99 -10.79 -14.19
N MET A 10 6.67 -11.88 -13.48
CA MET A 10 7.03 -13.28 -13.75
C MET A 10 8.29 -13.56 -14.61
N VAL A 11 9.45 -12.99 -14.34
CA VAL A 11 10.69 -13.65 -14.80
C VAL A 11 10.98 -14.87 -13.92
N ASP A 12 10.38 -14.91 -12.73
CA ASP A 12 10.54 -15.96 -11.73
C ASP A 12 9.16 -16.34 -11.15
N GLU A 13 9.02 -17.58 -10.65
CA GLU A 13 7.76 -18.07 -10.04
C GLU A 13 7.41 -17.30 -8.75
N HIS A 14 8.38 -16.58 -8.20
CA HIS A 14 8.26 -15.87 -6.92
C HIS A 14 8.41 -14.36 -7.11
N SER A 15 7.48 -13.61 -6.51
CA SER A 15 7.63 -12.16 -6.39
C SER A 15 8.80 -11.82 -5.46
N PRO A 16 9.65 -10.84 -5.81
CA PRO A 16 10.72 -10.39 -4.92
C PRO A 16 10.19 -9.58 -3.72
N LEU A 17 8.89 -9.28 -3.67
CA LEU A 17 8.21 -8.83 -2.44
C LEU A 17 7.68 -10.07 -1.70
N PRO A 18 8.29 -10.49 -0.58
CA PRO A 18 7.90 -11.70 0.11
C PRO A 18 6.43 -11.67 0.53
N GLY A 19 5.63 -12.62 0.03
CA GLY A 19 4.21 -12.74 0.34
C GLY A 19 3.30 -11.73 -0.37
N TRP A 20 3.82 -10.88 -1.26
CA TRP A 20 3.05 -9.90 -2.04
C TRP A 20 3.24 -10.14 -3.54
N MET A 21 2.17 -9.98 -4.30
CA MET A 21 2.17 -9.99 -5.76
C MET A 21 2.16 -8.55 -6.27
N VAL A 22 2.88 -8.29 -7.36
CA VAL A 22 2.82 -7.02 -8.09
C VAL A 22 1.80 -7.18 -9.21
N GLU A 23 0.55 -6.84 -8.94
CA GLU A 23 -0.58 -7.03 -9.85
C GLU A 23 -0.84 -5.75 -10.68
N SER A 24 0.15 -5.36 -11.46
CA SER A 24 0.14 -4.10 -12.21
C SER A 24 0.52 -4.24 -13.68
N LEU A 25 0.33 -3.18 -14.46
CA LEU A 25 0.98 -3.05 -15.77
C LEU A 25 2.36 -2.36 -15.63
N LYS A 26 2.60 -1.68 -14.51
CA LYS A 26 3.80 -0.91 -14.22
C LYS A 26 4.52 -1.42 -12.98
N ALA A 27 5.80 -1.10 -12.86
CA ALA A 27 6.61 -1.51 -11.72
C ALA A 27 6.21 -0.76 -10.44
N VAL A 28 6.40 -1.42 -9.31
CA VAL A 28 6.44 -0.77 -7.98
C VAL A 28 7.90 -0.57 -7.58
N LYS A 29 8.17 0.29 -6.61
CA LYS A 29 9.53 0.47 -6.08
C LYS A 29 9.60 -0.01 -4.64
N TYR A 30 10.54 -0.91 -4.37
CA TYR A 30 10.90 -1.28 -3.01
C TYR A 30 12.01 -0.35 -2.53
N ILE A 31 11.76 0.36 -1.43
CA ILE A 31 12.64 1.41 -0.91
C ILE A 31 13.13 1.04 0.49
N ASP A 32 14.24 1.66 0.91
CA ASP A 32 14.86 1.46 2.20
C ASP A 32 15.11 2.79 2.95
N SER A 33 15.21 2.71 4.27
CA SER A 33 15.34 3.87 5.17
C SER A 33 16.65 4.64 5.05
N ASP A 34 17.69 4.02 4.49
CA ASP A 34 19.00 4.66 4.40
C ASP A 34 19.02 5.71 3.28
N HIS A 35 18.06 5.62 2.33
CA HIS A 35 17.98 6.49 1.15
C HIS A 35 16.65 7.22 0.97
N PHE A 36 15.58 6.68 1.57
CA PHE A 36 14.23 7.22 1.43
C PHE A 36 13.56 7.29 2.78
N ALA A 37 12.56 8.16 2.89
CA ALA A 37 11.70 8.13 4.05
C ALA A 37 10.77 6.90 3.97
N VAL A 38 10.74 6.13 5.04
CA VAL A 38 9.86 4.95 5.20
C VAL A 38 8.96 5.18 6.43
N PRO A 39 7.64 4.92 6.35
CA PRO A 39 6.74 5.14 7.47
C PRO A 39 7.12 4.37 8.74
N ARG A 40 7.60 3.12 8.62
CA ARG A 40 7.96 2.28 9.76
C ARG A 40 9.11 1.31 9.44
N GLY A 41 10.06 1.19 10.35
CA GLY A 41 11.11 0.18 10.23
C GLY A 41 12.13 0.57 9.15
N ARG A 42 12.49 -0.37 8.27
CA ARG A 42 13.63 -0.21 7.35
C ARG A 42 13.27 -0.16 5.88
N ARG A 43 12.06 -0.58 5.49
CA ARG A 43 11.71 -0.80 4.08
C ARG A 43 10.22 -0.60 3.85
N ALA A 44 9.86 -0.11 2.67
CA ALA A 44 8.47 0.14 2.28
C ALA A 44 8.29 -0.03 0.76
N VAL A 45 7.05 0.08 0.28
CA VAL A 45 6.73 0.02 -1.16
C VAL A 45 6.18 1.36 -1.62
N GLU A 46 6.77 1.95 -2.66
CA GLU A 46 6.26 3.12 -3.37
C GLU A 46 5.49 2.69 -4.63
N LEU A 47 4.28 3.22 -4.79
CA LEU A 47 3.39 2.96 -5.93
C LEU A 47 3.56 4.05 -6.98
N LEU A 48 4.27 3.76 -8.08
CA LEU A 48 4.78 4.80 -8.99
C LEU A 48 3.79 5.31 -10.04
N ALA A 49 2.87 4.47 -10.51
CA ALA A 49 2.19 4.70 -11.78
C ALA A 49 0.66 4.66 -11.67
N GLY A 50 0.10 5.46 -10.76
CA GLY A 50 -1.35 5.57 -10.61
C GLY A 50 -2.07 4.21 -10.59
N ARG A 51 -3.21 4.14 -11.29
CA ARG A 51 -4.08 2.94 -11.34
C ARG A 51 -3.45 1.75 -12.06
N GLU A 52 -2.28 1.93 -12.65
CA GLU A 52 -1.52 0.86 -13.29
C GLU A 52 -0.49 0.21 -12.35
N SER A 53 -0.36 0.67 -11.10
CA SER A 53 0.58 0.17 -10.08
C SER A 53 -0.16 -0.36 -8.85
N ALA A 54 -0.06 -1.67 -8.58
CA ALA A 54 -0.75 -2.31 -7.47
C ALA A 54 0.07 -3.43 -6.84
N ILE A 55 -0.07 -3.57 -5.52
CA ILE A 55 0.39 -4.74 -4.78
C ILE A 55 -0.78 -5.48 -4.17
N ALA A 56 -0.63 -6.79 -4.05
CA ALA A 56 -1.70 -7.69 -3.68
C ALA A 56 -1.22 -8.81 -2.77
N GLN A 57 -2.05 -9.25 -1.84
CA GLN A 57 -1.82 -10.45 -1.06
C GLN A 57 -3.13 -11.21 -0.88
N VAL A 58 -3.08 -12.54 -0.96
CA VAL A 58 -4.21 -13.40 -0.59
C VAL A 58 -3.95 -13.98 0.80
N ILE A 59 -4.71 -13.52 1.78
CA ILE A 59 -4.60 -13.97 3.18
C ILE A 59 -5.66 -15.02 3.51
N ARG A 60 -5.34 -15.90 4.46
CA ARG A 60 -6.32 -16.84 5.03
C ARG A 60 -7.23 -16.10 6.01
N THR A 61 -8.53 -16.33 5.90
CA THR A 61 -9.57 -15.73 6.73
C THR A 61 -10.64 -16.77 7.09
N VAL A 62 -11.63 -16.37 7.88
CA VAL A 62 -12.74 -17.24 8.30
C VAL A 62 -14.04 -16.58 7.84
N PRO A 63 -14.86 -17.25 7.00
CA PRO A 63 -16.14 -16.69 6.54
C PRO A 63 -17.00 -16.20 7.71
N GLY A 64 -17.61 -15.03 7.54
CA GLY A 64 -18.48 -14.40 8.53
C GLY A 64 -17.75 -13.65 9.65
N ARG A 65 -16.44 -13.81 9.81
CA ARG A 65 -15.65 -13.14 10.86
C ARG A 65 -15.27 -11.71 10.45
N GLN A 66 -15.24 -10.80 11.42
CA GLN A 66 -14.82 -9.41 11.21
C GLN A 66 -13.31 -9.25 11.40
N TYR A 67 -12.72 -8.41 10.56
CA TYR A 67 -11.31 -8.08 10.54
C TYR A 67 -11.13 -6.56 10.39
N ALA A 68 -9.95 -6.07 10.76
CA ALA A 68 -9.49 -4.73 10.46
C ALA A 68 -8.15 -4.81 9.72
N LEU A 69 -8.10 -4.25 8.52
CA LEU A 69 -6.87 -4.01 7.77
C LEU A 69 -6.34 -2.63 8.15
N SER A 70 -5.19 -2.55 8.79
CA SER A 70 -4.50 -1.28 9.09
C SER A 70 -3.23 -1.14 8.26
N PHE A 71 -2.88 0.09 7.88
CA PHE A 71 -1.69 0.40 7.10
C PHE A 71 -1.30 1.88 7.25
N SER A 72 -0.09 2.21 6.83
CA SER A 72 0.43 3.57 6.78
C SER A 72 0.62 4.04 5.34
N VAL A 73 0.32 5.31 5.08
CA VAL A 73 0.52 6.01 3.81
C VAL A 73 1.43 7.21 4.02
N GLY A 74 2.46 7.34 3.19
CA GLY A 74 3.40 8.47 3.26
C GLY A 74 4.00 8.85 1.91
N ASN A 75 5.09 9.61 1.95
CA ASN A 75 5.93 9.92 0.80
C ASN A 75 7.37 9.43 1.05
N ALA A 76 8.13 9.18 -0.03
CA ALA A 76 9.49 8.66 0.05
C ALA A 76 10.57 9.75 0.28
N SER A 77 10.18 11.01 0.51
CA SER A 77 11.07 12.17 0.60
C SER A 77 11.97 12.33 -0.64
N ASN A 78 11.41 12.03 -1.81
CA ASN A 78 12.10 11.92 -3.10
C ASN A 78 11.55 12.92 -4.12
N THR A 79 11.22 14.15 -3.69
CA THR A 79 10.67 15.24 -4.53
C THR A 79 9.31 14.94 -5.19
N CYS A 80 8.62 13.87 -4.77
CA CYS A 80 7.25 13.58 -5.21
C CYS A 80 6.25 14.53 -4.53
N ARG A 81 5.93 15.66 -5.16
CA ARG A 81 5.00 16.67 -4.63
C ARG A 81 3.61 16.55 -5.22
N GLY A 82 2.60 16.94 -4.42
CA GLY A 82 1.21 17.03 -4.83
C GLY A 82 0.30 16.03 -4.12
N SER A 83 -0.93 15.94 -4.62
CA SER A 83 -1.95 15.05 -4.08
C SER A 83 -1.66 13.60 -4.44
N LEU A 84 -1.44 12.78 -3.41
CA LEU A 84 -1.31 11.33 -3.51
C LEU A 84 -2.58 10.67 -2.96
N MET A 85 -2.92 9.50 -3.47
CA MET A 85 -4.05 8.74 -2.96
C MET A 85 -3.81 7.25 -3.10
N VAL A 86 -4.09 6.53 -2.03
CA VAL A 86 -4.05 5.06 -1.97
C VAL A 86 -5.48 4.57 -1.91
N GLU A 87 -5.85 3.65 -2.80
CA GLU A 87 -7.05 2.84 -2.63
C GLU A 87 -6.65 1.47 -2.09
N ALA A 88 -7.29 1.08 -0.98
CA ALA A 88 -7.09 -0.20 -0.33
C ALA A 88 -8.36 -1.02 -0.43
N TYR A 89 -8.23 -2.31 -0.75
CA TYR A 89 -9.34 -3.26 -0.86
C TYR A 89 -9.08 -4.46 0.04
N ALA A 90 -10.14 -4.96 0.68
CA ALA A 90 -10.15 -6.21 1.41
C ALA A 90 -11.42 -6.99 1.07
N GLY A 91 -11.32 -7.92 0.12
CA GLY A 91 -12.48 -8.60 -0.44
C GLY A 91 -13.39 -7.62 -1.18
N ARG A 92 -14.60 -7.37 -0.64
CA ARG A 92 -15.59 -6.45 -1.23
C ARG A 92 -15.52 -5.03 -0.65
N GLU A 93 -14.85 -4.86 0.48
CA GLU A 93 -14.74 -3.57 1.15
C GLU A 93 -13.55 -2.78 0.59
N SER A 94 -13.66 -1.46 0.60
CA SER A 94 -12.59 -0.58 0.14
C SER A 94 -12.55 0.74 0.90
N THR A 95 -11.40 1.40 0.89
CA THR A 95 -11.24 2.77 1.38
C THR A 95 -10.24 3.54 0.52
N LYS A 96 -10.40 4.86 0.48
CA LYS A 96 -9.48 5.78 -0.21
C LYS A 96 -8.80 6.67 0.82
N VAL A 97 -7.48 6.71 0.78
CA VAL A 97 -6.66 7.45 1.74
C VAL A 97 -5.91 8.55 1.00
N PRO A 98 -6.42 9.79 1.05
CA PRO A 98 -5.72 10.93 0.49
C PRO A 98 -4.53 11.31 1.39
N TYR A 99 -3.45 11.75 0.75
CA TYR A 99 -2.21 12.20 1.36
C TYR A 99 -1.61 13.35 0.55
N GLU A 100 -1.43 14.52 1.17
CA GLU A 100 -0.80 15.67 0.53
C GLU A 100 0.70 15.65 0.76
N SER A 101 1.48 15.55 -0.32
CA SER A 101 2.93 15.41 -0.24
C SER A 101 3.64 16.73 -0.50
N ALA A 102 4.48 17.16 0.45
CA ALA A 102 5.47 18.21 0.25
C ALA A 102 6.73 17.73 -0.48
N GLY A 103 6.80 16.44 -0.85
CA GLY A 103 7.96 15.81 -1.53
C GLY A 103 9.18 15.62 -0.63
N GLN A 104 9.06 15.97 0.65
CA GLN A 104 10.09 15.89 1.67
C GLN A 104 9.43 15.63 3.03
N GLY A 105 10.18 15.04 3.96
CA GLY A 105 9.65 14.69 5.28
C GLY A 105 8.58 13.60 5.15
N GLY A 106 8.98 12.33 5.28
CA GLY A 106 8.07 11.18 5.12
C GLY A 106 7.13 10.97 6.31
N ALA A 107 6.43 12.01 6.74
CA ALA A 107 5.36 11.90 7.72
C ALA A 107 4.32 10.90 7.22
N ALA A 108 3.87 9.98 8.07
CA ALA A 108 2.94 8.95 7.68
C ALA A 108 1.55 9.19 8.28
N LYS A 109 0.52 8.90 7.48
CA LYS A 109 -0.89 8.85 7.90
C LYS A 109 -1.32 7.41 8.04
N ARG A 110 -1.90 7.04 9.19
CA ARG A 110 -2.48 5.70 9.37
C ARG A 110 -3.92 5.64 8.88
N ALA A 111 -4.29 4.49 8.31
CA ALA A 111 -5.63 4.19 7.87
C ALA A 111 -6.07 2.80 8.34
N VAL A 112 -7.38 2.62 8.47
CA VAL A 112 -8.00 1.36 8.86
C VAL A 112 -9.20 1.10 7.95
N LEU A 113 -9.28 -0.13 7.42
CA LEU A 113 -10.40 -0.66 6.66
C LEU A 113 -11.00 -1.86 7.42
N PRO A 114 -12.14 -1.68 8.11
CA PRO A 114 -12.92 -2.79 8.63
C PRO A 114 -13.49 -3.62 7.49
N PHE A 115 -13.46 -4.95 7.59
CA PHE A 115 -14.13 -5.82 6.62
C PHE A 115 -14.62 -7.12 7.25
N ARG A 116 -15.69 -7.69 6.66
CA ARG A 116 -16.18 -9.03 7.02
C ARG A 116 -15.76 -10.01 5.94
N ALA A 117 -15.04 -11.06 6.33
CA ALA A 117 -14.59 -12.07 5.38
C ALA A 117 -15.80 -12.86 4.82
N THR A 118 -15.88 -13.00 3.50
CA THR A 118 -16.93 -13.77 2.81
C THR A 118 -16.49 -15.17 2.42
N SER A 119 -15.19 -15.45 2.48
CA SER A 119 -14.56 -16.71 2.09
C SER A 119 -13.41 -17.05 3.05
N SER A 120 -12.85 -18.26 2.94
CA SER A 120 -11.67 -18.70 3.70
C SER A 120 -10.36 -18.06 3.21
N ARG A 121 -10.42 -17.35 2.08
CA ARG A 121 -9.34 -16.53 1.54
C ARG A 121 -9.86 -15.14 1.21
N THR A 122 -9.15 -14.12 1.64
CA THR A 122 -9.46 -12.73 1.32
C THR A 122 -8.29 -12.12 0.56
N ARG A 123 -8.59 -11.51 -0.58
CA ARG A 123 -7.62 -10.76 -1.36
C ARG A 123 -7.56 -9.32 -0.84
N VAL A 124 -6.36 -8.88 -0.47
CA VAL A 124 -6.02 -7.50 -0.09
C VAL A 124 -5.28 -6.85 -1.25
N VAL A 125 -5.65 -5.62 -1.61
CA VAL A 125 -5.04 -4.85 -2.70
C VAL A 125 -4.70 -3.45 -2.21
N PHE A 126 -3.57 -2.91 -2.67
CA PHE A 126 -3.28 -1.48 -2.62
C PHE A 126 -2.89 -0.99 -4.01
N PHE A 127 -3.45 0.14 -4.46
CA PHE A 127 -3.00 0.82 -5.67
C PHE A 127 -3.05 2.34 -5.51
N SER A 128 -2.29 3.05 -6.34
CA SER A 128 -2.32 4.52 -6.37
C SER A 128 -3.46 4.98 -7.28
N SER A 129 -4.18 6.04 -6.94
CA SER A 129 -5.20 6.59 -7.85
C SER A 129 -4.63 7.57 -8.86
N PHE A 130 -3.55 8.26 -8.51
CA PHE A 130 -3.02 9.39 -9.26
C PHE A 130 -1.65 9.08 -9.85
N TYR A 131 -1.41 9.62 -11.04
CA TYR A 131 -0.10 9.61 -11.68
C TYR A 131 0.66 10.86 -11.25
N ASN A 132 1.84 10.68 -10.68
CA ASN A 132 2.71 11.77 -10.28
C ASN A 132 4.11 11.53 -10.82
N THR A 133 4.81 12.62 -11.09
CA THR A 133 6.24 12.62 -11.40
C THR A 133 6.98 13.47 -10.38
N ARG A 134 8.27 13.17 -10.21
CA ARG A 134 9.14 13.94 -9.32
C ARG A 134 9.34 15.35 -9.88
N THR A 135 9.41 16.34 -8.99
CA THR A 135 9.48 17.75 -9.43
C THR A 135 10.87 18.21 -9.85
N ASP A 136 11.92 17.45 -9.56
CA ASP A 136 13.31 17.79 -9.92
C ASP A 136 13.68 17.36 -11.35
N ASP A 137 13.12 16.26 -11.84
CA ASP A 137 13.35 15.78 -13.22
C ASP A 137 12.11 15.77 -14.11
N MET A 138 10.93 16.06 -13.55
CA MET A 138 9.63 16.14 -14.22
C MET A 138 9.21 14.89 -15.02
N SER A 139 9.94 13.79 -14.88
CA SER A 139 9.84 12.63 -15.78
C SER A 139 9.86 11.29 -15.04
N SER A 140 10.52 11.21 -13.89
CA SER A 140 10.51 10.02 -13.06
C SER A 140 9.16 9.88 -12.36
N LEU A 141 8.47 8.77 -12.61
CA LEU A 141 7.24 8.40 -11.90
C LEU A 141 7.49 8.26 -10.40
N CYS A 142 6.53 8.70 -9.60
CA CYS A 142 6.56 8.60 -8.14
C CYS A 142 5.13 8.49 -7.58
N GLY A 143 5.01 8.16 -6.29
CA GLY A 143 3.70 8.16 -5.68
C GLY A 143 3.69 7.80 -4.19
N PRO A 144 2.54 7.37 -3.66
CA PRO A 144 2.42 7.10 -2.24
C PRO A 144 3.24 5.88 -1.82
N VAL A 145 3.79 5.97 -0.61
CA VAL A 145 4.49 4.89 0.07
C VAL A 145 3.52 4.15 1.01
N ILE A 146 3.47 2.82 0.88
CA ILE A 146 2.70 1.90 1.73
C ILE A 146 3.64 1.14 2.64
N ASP A 147 3.25 1.04 3.90
CA ASP A 147 3.99 0.30 4.93
C ASP A 147 3.08 -0.07 6.10
N ASP A 148 3.61 -0.81 7.08
CA ASP A 148 2.97 -1.17 8.34
C ASP A 148 1.61 -1.87 8.16
N VAL A 149 1.51 -2.72 7.13
CA VAL A 149 0.28 -3.44 6.81
C VAL A 149 0.04 -4.56 7.82
N ALA A 150 -1.12 -4.54 8.47
CA ALA A 150 -1.55 -5.59 9.38
C ALA A 150 -3.04 -5.92 9.21
N VAL A 151 -3.39 -7.19 9.35
CA VAL A 151 -4.79 -7.64 9.40
C VAL A 151 -5.01 -8.38 10.70
N VAL A 152 -5.97 -7.88 11.50
CA VAL A 152 -6.32 -8.48 12.78
C VAL A 152 -7.79 -8.84 12.82
N SER A 153 -8.12 -10.00 13.38
CA SER A 153 -9.52 -10.35 13.63
C SER A 153 -10.05 -9.52 14.79
N VAL A 154 -11.20 -8.88 14.60
CA VAL A 154 -11.86 -8.10 15.65
C VAL A 154 -13.04 -8.89 16.22
N ARG A 155 -13.13 -8.96 17.55
CA ARG A 155 -14.31 -9.51 18.22
C ARG A 155 -15.44 -8.49 18.10
N ALA A 156 -16.64 -8.94 17.73
CA ALA A 156 -17.82 -8.09 17.82
C ALA A 156 -17.99 -7.66 19.29
N ARG A 157 -18.03 -6.35 19.54
CA ARG A 157 -18.38 -5.85 20.87
C ARG A 157 -19.86 -6.16 21.08
N PRO A 158 -20.27 -6.85 22.16
CA PRO A 158 -21.68 -7.03 22.44
C PRO A 158 -22.34 -5.64 22.54
N PRO A 159 -23.57 -5.47 22.05
CA PRO A 159 -24.29 -4.21 22.19
C PRO A 159 -24.32 -3.83 23.67
N LYS A 160 -24.04 -2.56 23.97
CA LYS A 160 -24.23 -2.04 25.34
C LYS A 160 -25.69 -2.28 25.69
N ARG A 161 -25.95 -3.06 26.75
CA ARG A 161 -27.30 -3.14 27.32
C ARG A 161 -27.67 -1.72 27.77
N ALA A 162 -28.83 -1.26 27.32
CA ALA A 162 -29.46 -0.04 27.81
C ALA A 162 -29.90 -0.22 29.26
#